data_AF-A0A533Q7Z0-F1
#
_entry.id   AF-A0A533Q7Z0-F1
#
_cell.length_a   1.000
_cell.length_b   1.000
_cell.length_c   1.000
_cell.angle_alpha   90.00
_cell.angle_beta   90.00
_cell.angle_gamma   90.00
#
_symmetry.space_group_name_H-M   'P 1'
#
loop_
_entity.id
_entity.type
_entity.pdbx_description
1 polymer ?
#
loop_
_entity_poly.entity_id
_entity_poly.type
_entity_poly.pdbx_seq_one_letter_code
_entity_poly.pdbx_strand_id
1 'polypeptide(L)'
;MRIAILSPSSRFMQHHKSCNSGKNAISLLSEGLIKRGVDVTLFTSSDLETKERLESNCSIPYKEENHLNFIACVSSHMVNVLKKAGEFDLIHNYFNLVPLFYRRLINTPMVTTIHAPSSDILSLFKEDEGRSYYVSASIAGRNPCLEYISTIYDSIDLPSFTLKEQKENYLISFGNIHPNNGIEEAIEIARKSGMKLVLTGNVLDQTYFENVVLPQQGDHLIIHGGMIDQALKDKLLGGAYAFLHSIRFGDPFDLSIIEAMACGTPVIAFSGSAMHEIIKDCETGYIVESIEDALNRLKHISTINRTQCRRWVEDRFSQDRMVEDYLQVYKKILEMERPRAHHANPPWGKWEVLLDEPTYKVKRITVLPGNRLSYQKHFQREEYWNVVGGKASVTIDGKEILLKSGQAIDIPKGAAHRVANQEQSSLVFIEIQRGSYLGEDDIVRLEDDYGRS
;
A
#
# COMPACT_ATOMS: atom_id res chain seq x y z
N MET A 1 -3.83 -12.60 9.59
CA MET A 1 -4.25 -11.36 8.92
C MET A 1 -4.86 -11.75 7.58
N ARG A 2 -6.08 -11.30 7.31
CA ARG A 2 -6.85 -11.56 6.08
C ARG A 2 -6.87 -10.29 5.25
N ILE A 3 -6.27 -10.31 4.07
CA ILE A 3 -6.13 -9.14 3.19
C ILE A 3 -6.89 -9.40 1.89
N ALA A 4 -7.75 -8.44 1.51
CA ALA A 4 -8.30 -8.39 0.16
C ALA A 4 -7.43 -7.48 -0.69
N ILE A 5 -6.96 -7.96 -1.85
CA ILE A 5 -6.26 -7.13 -2.84
C ILE A 5 -7.20 -6.89 -4.01
N LEU A 6 -7.50 -5.63 -4.31
CA LEU A 6 -8.34 -5.22 -5.42
C LEU A 6 -7.46 -4.70 -6.55
N SER A 7 -7.45 -5.41 -7.69
CA SER A 7 -6.53 -5.17 -8.80
C SER A 7 -7.25 -4.97 -10.13
N PRO A 8 -6.80 -4.03 -10.99
CA PRO A 8 -7.25 -3.99 -12.38
C PRO A 8 -6.87 -5.26 -13.15
N SER A 9 -7.54 -5.47 -14.27
CA SER A 9 -7.26 -6.60 -15.16
C SER A 9 -5.83 -6.53 -15.70
N SER A 10 -5.24 -7.70 -15.95
CA SER A 10 -3.88 -7.81 -16.51
C SER A 10 -3.72 -7.01 -17.81
N ARG A 11 -4.76 -7.03 -18.65
CA ARG A 11 -4.84 -6.32 -19.93
C ARG A 11 -4.80 -4.79 -19.76
N PHE A 12 -5.50 -4.24 -18.77
CA PHE A 12 -5.45 -2.79 -18.48
C PHE A 12 -4.06 -2.35 -18.00
N MET A 13 -3.37 -3.20 -17.23
CA MET A 13 -2.01 -2.94 -16.76
C MET A 13 -0.96 -2.98 -17.88
N GLN A 14 -1.17 -3.81 -18.91
CA GLN A 14 -0.24 -3.97 -20.05
C GLN A 14 -0.22 -2.78 -21.02
N HIS A 15 -1.34 -2.06 -21.17
CA HIS A 15 -1.40 -0.90 -22.07
C HIS A 15 -0.83 0.40 -21.45
N HIS A 16 -0.80 0.48 -20.12
CA HIS A 16 -0.42 1.70 -19.41
C HIS A 16 1.02 1.72 -18.84
N LYS A 17 1.74 0.60 -18.87
CA LYS A 17 3.15 0.53 -18.45
C LYS A 17 4.01 -0.08 -19.55
N SER A 18 5.30 0.30 -19.61
CA SER A 18 6.37 -0.34 -20.39
C SER A 18 6.63 -1.81 -20.01
N CYS A 19 5.69 -2.48 -19.33
CA CYS A 19 5.91 -3.68 -18.56
C CYS A 19 5.90 -4.91 -19.47
N ASN A 20 7.02 -5.14 -20.16
CA ASN A 20 7.39 -6.40 -20.78
C ASN A 20 7.79 -7.47 -19.73
N SER A 21 7.18 -7.47 -18.53
CA SER A 21 7.51 -8.45 -17.48
C SER A 21 6.35 -9.44 -17.32
N GLY A 22 6.70 -10.73 -17.19
CA GLY A 22 5.70 -11.81 -17.08
C GLY A 22 4.86 -11.78 -15.80
N LYS A 23 5.29 -11.04 -14.76
CA LYS A 23 4.58 -10.86 -13.50
C LYS A 23 4.53 -9.38 -13.12
N ASN A 24 3.33 -8.86 -12.87
CA ASN A 24 3.16 -7.50 -12.38
C ASN A 24 3.40 -7.39 -10.85
N ALA A 25 3.61 -6.16 -10.36
CA ALA A 25 3.86 -5.89 -8.94
C ALA A 25 2.79 -6.46 -7.99
N ILE A 26 1.54 -6.57 -8.46
CA ILE A 26 0.41 -7.07 -7.66
C ILE A 26 0.52 -8.58 -7.45
N SER A 27 0.87 -9.34 -8.50
CA SER A 27 1.14 -10.78 -8.39
C SER A 27 2.33 -11.04 -7.47
N LEU A 28 3.41 -10.26 -7.62
CA LEU A 28 4.58 -10.37 -6.75
C LEU A 28 4.23 -10.08 -5.28
N LEU A 29 3.42 -9.05 -5.01
CA LEU A 29 2.98 -8.76 -3.66
C LEU A 29 2.12 -9.89 -3.10
N SER A 30 1.14 -10.35 -3.87
CA SER A 30 0.16 -11.36 -3.44
C SER A 30 0.84 -12.69 -3.11
N GLU A 31 1.66 -13.22 -4.03
CA GLU A 31 2.45 -14.44 -3.80
C GLU A 31 3.40 -14.30 -2.60
N GLY A 32 4.05 -13.14 -2.47
CA GLY A 32 4.98 -12.87 -1.38
C GLY A 32 4.30 -12.80 -0.02
N LEU A 33 3.11 -12.20 0.07
CA LEU A 33 2.29 -12.17 1.29
C LEU A 33 1.83 -13.57 1.69
N ILE A 34 1.39 -14.40 0.74
CA ILE A 34 1.02 -15.80 1.00
C ILE A 34 2.22 -16.58 1.55
N LYS A 35 3.41 -16.40 0.97
CA LYS A 35 4.65 -17.02 1.45
C LYS A 35 4.98 -16.64 2.90
N ARG A 36 4.52 -15.47 3.38
CA ARG A 36 4.63 -15.02 4.77
C ARG A 36 3.44 -15.41 5.66
N GLY A 37 2.54 -16.25 5.18
CA GLY A 37 1.40 -16.77 5.94
C GLY A 37 0.23 -15.79 6.09
N VAL A 38 0.17 -14.77 5.23
CA VAL A 38 -1.01 -13.89 5.13
C VAL A 38 -2.09 -14.61 4.32
N ASP A 39 -3.32 -14.56 4.80
CA ASP A 39 -4.48 -15.04 4.06
C ASP A 39 -4.89 -13.95 3.05
N VAL A 40 -4.61 -14.18 1.77
CA VAL A 40 -4.81 -13.20 0.69
C VAL A 40 -5.91 -13.68 -0.24
N THR A 41 -6.88 -12.80 -0.49
CA THR A 41 -7.88 -12.96 -1.56
C THR A 41 -7.66 -11.88 -2.62
N LEU A 42 -7.44 -12.30 -3.87
CA LEU A 42 -7.26 -11.39 -4.99
C LEU A 42 -8.59 -11.21 -5.75
N PHE A 43 -9.05 -9.96 -5.83
CA PHE A 43 -10.24 -9.54 -6.58
C PHE A 43 -9.79 -8.91 -7.90
N THR A 44 -9.87 -9.69 -8.98
CA THR A 44 -9.44 -9.30 -10.33
C THR A 44 -10.13 -10.18 -11.38
N SER A 45 -9.91 -9.90 -12.67
CA SER A 45 -10.44 -10.69 -13.78
C SER A 45 -9.85 -12.11 -13.82
N SER A 46 -10.61 -13.06 -14.35
CA SER A 46 -10.26 -14.50 -14.33
C SER A 46 -9.10 -14.90 -15.25
N ASP A 47 -8.46 -13.93 -15.93
CA ASP A 47 -7.40 -14.12 -16.91
C ASP A 47 -5.99 -14.09 -16.31
N LEU A 48 -5.86 -13.91 -14.99
CA LEU A 48 -4.59 -13.98 -14.28
C LEU A 48 -4.31 -15.42 -13.81
N GLU A 49 -3.23 -16.02 -14.31
CA GLU A 49 -2.68 -17.26 -13.77
C GLU A 49 -1.98 -16.96 -12.43
N THR A 50 -2.58 -17.38 -11.31
CA THR A 50 -2.08 -17.08 -9.97
C THR A 50 -2.25 -18.29 -9.04
N LYS A 51 -1.44 -18.38 -7.98
CA LYS A 51 -1.53 -19.42 -6.92
C LYS A 51 -2.51 -19.03 -5.80
N GLU A 52 -3.07 -17.84 -5.90
CA GLU A 52 -3.92 -17.16 -4.93
C GLU A 52 -5.33 -17.75 -4.91
N ARG A 53 -6.06 -17.53 -3.80
CA ARG A 53 -7.51 -17.66 -3.83
C ARG A 53 -8.07 -16.51 -4.67
N LEU A 54 -8.42 -16.84 -5.91
CA LEU A 54 -8.96 -15.90 -6.89
C LEU A 54 -10.49 -15.77 -6.75
N GLU A 55 -10.97 -14.54 -6.59
CA GLU A 55 -12.40 -14.23 -6.59
C GLU A 55 -12.71 -13.33 -7.79
N SER A 56 -13.09 -13.94 -8.91
CA SER A 56 -13.54 -13.23 -10.12
C SER A 56 -15.05 -13.33 -10.28
N ASN A 57 -15.71 -12.18 -10.40
CA ASN A 57 -17.13 -12.07 -10.75
C ASN A 57 -17.35 -11.49 -12.16
N CYS A 58 -16.28 -11.34 -12.96
CA CYS A 58 -16.39 -10.86 -14.33
C CYS A 58 -15.93 -11.94 -15.31
N SER A 59 -16.89 -12.51 -16.03
CA SER A 59 -16.69 -13.45 -17.13
C SER A 59 -16.55 -12.76 -18.50
N ILE A 60 -16.62 -11.42 -18.53
CA ILE A 60 -16.56 -10.64 -19.76
C ILE A 60 -15.09 -10.37 -20.09
N PRO A 61 -14.56 -10.90 -21.21
CA PRO A 61 -13.21 -10.56 -21.65
C PRO A 61 -13.13 -9.07 -21.93
N TYR A 62 -12.14 -8.39 -21.35
CA TYR A 62 -11.88 -6.99 -21.64
C TYR A 62 -11.61 -6.80 -23.15
N LYS A 63 -12.38 -5.92 -23.78
CA LYS A 63 -12.13 -5.37 -25.12
C LYS A 63 -12.12 -3.86 -25.01
N GLU A 64 -10.95 -3.27 -25.27
CA GLU A 64 -10.59 -1.86 -25.08
C GLU A 64 -11.60 -0.88 -25.73
N GLU A 65 -12.16 -1.29 -26.86
CA GLU A 65 -13.11 -0.51 -27.68
C GLU A 65 -14.49 -0.33 -27.02
N ASN A 66 -14.78 -1.00 -25.89
CA ASN A 66 -16.08 -0.94 -25.24
C ASN A 66 -15.98 -0.42 -23.78
N HIS A 67 -16.08 0.91 -23.63
CA HIS A 67 -16.07 1.60 -22.34
C HIS A 67 -17.12 1.09 -21.35
N LEU A 68 -18.28 0.61 -21.81
CA LEU A 68 -19.31 0.04 -20.93
C LEU A 68 -18.85 -1.28 -20.31
N ASN A 69 -18.13 -2.12 -21.07
CA ASN A 69 -17.56 -3.37 -20.55
C ASN A 69 -16.49 -3.08 -19.49
N PHE A 70 -15.68 -2.04 -19.68
CA PHE A 70 -14.71 -1.60 -18.69
C PHE A 70 -15.40 -1.23 -17.37
N ILE A 71 -16.36 -0.30 -17.42
CA ILE A 71 -17.10 0.15 -16.23
C ILE A 71 -17.78 -1.03 -15.54
N ALA A 72 -18.43 -1.92 -16.29
CA ALA A 72 -19.10 -3.10 -15.75
C ALA A 72 -18.11 -4.06 -15.06
N CYS A 73 -16.94 -4.30 -15.66
CA CYS A 73 -15.90 -5.15 -15.10
C CYS A 73 -15.35 -4.59 -13.78
N VAL A 74 -14.90 -3.33 -13.79
CA VAL A 74 -14.39 -2.63 -12.59
C VAL A 74 -15.45 -2.63 -11.49
N SER A 75 -16.69 -2.28 -11.83
CA SER A 75 -17.80 -2.23 -10.89
C SER A 75 -18.11 -3.61 -10.29
N SER A 76 -18.04 -4.68 -11.08
CA SER A 76 -18.30 -6.04 -10.61
C SER A 76 -17.28 -6.50 -9.56
N HIS A 77 -15.98 -6.31 -9.83
CA HIS A 77 -14.92 -6.65 -8.87
C HIS A 77 -15.04 -5.85 -7.58
N MET A 78 -15.34 -4.57 -7.72
CA MET A 78 -15.49 -3.67 -6.59
C MET A 78 -16.73 -4.00 -5.73
N VAL A 79 -17.88 -4.27 -6.35
CA VAL A 79 -19.08 -4.74 -5.62
C VAL A 79 -18.80 -6.07 -4.90
N ASN A 80 -18.02 -6.97 -5.50
CA ASN A 80 -17.66 -8.24 -4.88
C ASN A 80 -16.86 -8.03 -3.59
N VAL A 81 -15.80 -7.20 -3.63
CA VAL A 81 -14.99 -6.94 -2.43
C VAL A 81 -15.80 -6.19 -1.37
N LEU A 82 -16.66 -5.24 -1.76
CA LEU A 82 -17.49 -4.49 -0.82
C LEU A 82 -18.50 -5.38 -0.09
N LYS A 83 -19.14 -6.34 -0.78
CA LYS A 83 -20.05 -7.31 -0.17
C LYS A 83 -19.37 -8.18 0.89
N LYS A 84 -18.09 -8.47 0.70
CA LYS A 84 -17.28 -9.35 1.57
C LYS A 84 -16.34 -8.55 2.48
N ALA A 85 -16.43 -7.22 2.53
CA ALA A 85 -15.43 -6.38 3.19
C ALA A 85 -15.20 -6.77 4.66
N GLY A 86 -16.27 -7.13 5.39
CA GLY A 86 -16.19 -7.55 6.79
C GLY A 86 -15.51 -8.93 7.02
N GLU A 87 -15.22 -9.68 5.96
CA GLU A 87 -14.45 -10.93 6.05
C GLU A 87 -12.94 -10.68 6.12
N PHE A 88 -12.50 -9.45 5.81
CA PHE A 88 -11.09 -9.07 5.75
C PHE A 88 -10.72 -8.14 6.90
N ASP A 89 -9.46 -8.21 7.32
CA ASP A 89 -8.91 -7.30 8.31
C ASP A 89 -8.53 -5.96 7.64
N LEU A 90 -8.13 -5.98 6.37
CA LEU A 90 -7.76 -4.80 5.57
C LEU A 90 -7.97 -5.04 4.07
N ILE A 91 -8.34 -3.98 3.33
CA ILE A 91 -8.45 -3.97 1.87
C ILE A 91 -7.29 -3.15 1.28
N HIS A 92 -6.56 -3.73 0.35
CA HIS A 92 -5.53 -3.05 -0.42
C HIS A 92 -6.02 -2.79 -1.85
N ASN A 93 -6.22 -1.50 -2.15
CA ASN A 93 -6.68 -0.99 -3.42
C ASN A 93 -5.52 -0.61 -4.36
N TYR A 94 -5.44 -1.30 -5.51
CA TYR A 94 -4.60 -0.94 -6.66
C TYR A 94 -5.41 -0.34 -7.83
N PHE A 95 -6.73 -0.22 -7.69
CA PHE A 95 -7.67 0.28 -8.69
C PHE A 95 -7.80 1.82 -8.69
N ASN A 96 -6.79 2.52 -8.16
CA ASN A 96 -6.70 3.97 -8.11
C ASN A 96 -7.95 4.58 -7.42
N LEU A 97 -8.55 5.62 -8.01
CA LEU A 97 -9.58 6.45 -7.39
C LEU A 97 -10.94 5.74 -7.16
N VAL A 98 -11.35 4.83 -8.04
CA VAL A 98 -12.75 4.36 -8.09
C VAL A 98 -13.23 3.74 -6.75
N PRO A 99 -12.45 2.89 -6.07
CA PRO A 99 -12.88 2.30 -4.79
C PRO A 99 -13.01 3.32 -3.64
N LEU A 100 -12.37 4.49 -3.73
CA LEU A 100 -12.47 5.54 -2.72
C LEU A 100 -13.90 6.09 -2.61
N PHE A 101 -14.66 6.15 -3.71
CA PHE A 101 -16.06 6.60 -3.70
C PHE A 101 -16.96 5.73 -2.81
N TYR A 102 -16.58 4.47 -2.59
CA TYR A 102 -17.37 3.48 -1.86
C TYR A 102 -16.81 3.19 -0.47
N ARG A 103 -15.68 3.82 -0.10
CA ARG A 103 -15.02 3.65 1.20
C ARG A 103 -15.97 3.85 2.38
N ARG A 104 -16.94 4.76 2.25
CA ARG A 104 -17.93 5.09 3.29
C ARG A 104 -18.97 4.00 3.54
N LEU A 105 -19.07 3.00 2.67
CA LEU A 105 -20.05 1.91 2.78
C LEU A 105 -19.52 0.72 3.59
N ILE A 106 -18.25 0.76 4.00
CA ILE A 106 -17.58 -0.34 4.69
C ILE A 106 -16.81 0.16 5.93
N ASN A 107 -16.73 -0.69 6.95
CA ASN A 107 -15.93 -0.41 8.15
C ASN A 107 -14.48 -0.89 8.02
N THR A 108 -14.22 -1.87 7.15
CA THR A 108 -12.88 -2.43 6.94
C THR A 108 -11.92 -1.36 6.43
N PRO A 109 -10.74 -1.20 7.04
CA PRO A 109 -9.80 -0.17 6.62
C PRO A 109 -9.24 -0.45 5.23
N MET A 110 -8.97 0.63 4.50
CA MET A 110 -8.47 0.57 3.12
C MET A 110 -7.14 1.29 3.00
N VAL A 111 -6.16 0.64 2.38
CA VAL A 111 -4.93 1.27 1.89
C VAL A 111 -4.96 1.30 0.36
N THR A 112 -4.57 2.43 -0.23
CA THR A 112 -4.51 2.61 -1.68
C THR A 112 -3.07 2.91 -2.09
N THR A 113 -2.56 2.14 -3.05
CA THR A 113 -1.26 2.42 -3.69
C THR A 113 -1.46 3.38 -4.86
N ILE A 114 -0.76 4.51 -4.82
CA ILE A 114 -0.85 5.60 -5.79
C ILE A 114 0.50 5.72 -6.51
N HIS A 115 0.51 5.56 -7.84
CA HIS A 115 1.72 5.74 -8.64
C HIS A 115 2.03 7.23 -8.88
N ALA A 116 1.10 7.96 -9.48
CA ALA A 116 1.12 9.42 -9.57
C ALA A 116 -0.32 9.90 -9.80
N PRO A 117 -0.94 10.62 -8.85
CA PRO A 117 -2.29 11.14 -9.05
C PRO A 117 -2.23 12.28 -10.08
N SER A 118 -3.13 12.28 -11.06
CA SER A 118 -3.28 13.45 -11.93
C SER A 118 -3.84 14.64 -11.12
N SER A 119 -3.51 15.86 -11.55
CA SER A 119 -4.01 17.09 -10.94
C SER A 119 -5.54 17.11 -10.85
N ASP A 120 -6.19 16.54 -11.87
CA ASP A 120 -7.64 16.64 -12.08
C ASP A 120 -8.44 15.81 -11.08
N ILE A 121 -7.83 14.80 -10.46
CA ILE A 121 -8.48 13.89 -9.52
C ILE A 121 -8.01 14.07 -8.07
N LEU A 122 -7.06 14.99 -7.84
CA LEU A 122 -6.43 15.19 -6.53
C LEU A 122 -7.44 15.59 -5.45
N SER A 123 -8.42 16.42 -5.78
CA SER A 123 -9.48 16.84 -4.85
C SER A 123 -10.24 15.64 -4.28
N LEU A 124 -10.45 14.61 -5.08
CA LEU A 124 -11.21 13.43 -4.70
C LEU A 124 -10.43 12.53 -3.74
N PHE A 125 -9.10 12.44 -3.89
CA PHE A 125 -8.25 11.81 -2.87
C PHE A 125 -8.27 12.58 -1.56
N LYS A 126 -8.28 13.92 -1.64
CA LYS A 126 -8.31 14.80 -0.47
C LYS A 126 -9.62 14.68 0.32
N GLU A 127 -10.75 14.49 -0.36
CA GLU A 127 -12.06 14.29 0.28
C GLU A 127 -12.15 13.00 1.12
N ASP A 128 -11.29 12.01 0.85
CA ASP A 128 -11.22 10.75 1.60
C ASP A 128 -10.04 10.68 2.60
N GLU A 129 -9.25 11.76 2.72
CA GLU A 129 -8.19 11.85 3.73
C GLU A 129 -8.75 11.64 5.14
N GLY A 130 -8.02 10.84 5.93
CA GLY A 130 -8.44 10.43 7.27
C GLY A 130 -9.39 9.24 7.32
N ARG A 131 -9.79 8.67 6.17
CA ARG A 131 -10.56 7.40 6.10
C ARG A 131 -9.83 6.28 5.37
N SER A 132 -9.06 6.64 4.37
CA SER A 132 -8.15 5.74 3.67
C SER A 132 -6.70 6.10 3.93
N TYR A 133 -5.84 5.12 3.76
CA TYR A 133 -4.39 5.26 3.88
C TYR A 133 -3.77 5.25 2.50
N TYR A 134 -2.79 6.12 2.25
CA TYR A 134 -2.13 6.19 0.95
C TYR A 134 -0.68 5.75 1.02
N VAL A 135 -0.31 4.84 0.12
CA VAL A 135 1.09 4.47 -0.15
C VAL A 135 1.45 5.05 -1.51
N SER A 136 2.58 5.74 -1.62
CA SER A 136 3.10 6.15 -2.93
C SER A 136 4.04 5.10 -3.49
N ALA A 137 4.00 4.86 -4.80
CA ALA A 137 4.92 3.93 -5.46
C ALA A 137 6.34 4.50 -5.66
N SER A 138 6.48 5.83 -5.55
CA SER A 138 7.76 6.55 -5.55
C SER A 138 7.63 7.84 -4.74
N ILE A 139 8.76 8.50 -4.44
CA ILE A 139 8.76 9.83 -3.81
C ILE A 139 8.38 10.88 -4.86
N ALA A 140 8.88 10.76 -6.09
CA ALA A 140 8.59 11.63 -7.22
C ALA A 140 7.11 11.63 -7.61
N GLY A 141 6.41 10.52 -7.40
CA GLY A 141 4.98 10.39 -7.62
C GLY A 141 4.10 10.99 -6.52
N ARG A 142 4.69 11.46 -5.41
CA ARG A 142 3.93 12.08 -4.33
C ARG A 142 3.43 13.46 -4.71
N ASN A 143 2.20 13.74 -4.33
CA ASN A 143 1.69 15.10 -4.33
C ASN A 143 1.80 15.71 -2.92
N PRO A 144 2.37 16.93 -2.75
CA PRO A 144 2.50 17.58 -1.45
C PRO A 144 1.16 17.84 -0.72
N CYS A 145 0.05 17.85 -1.44
CA CYS A 145 -1.28 18.06 -0.87
C CYS A 145 -1.93 16.78 -0.32
N LEU A 146 -1.26 15.62 -0.40
CA LEU A 146 -1.75 14.35 0.11
C LEU A 146 -0.86 13.80 1.22
N GLU A 147 -1.48 13.24 2.25
CA GLU A 147 -0.77 12.50 3.31
C GLU A 147 -0.54 11.04 2.94
N TYR A 148 0.73 10.62 2.91
CA TYR A 148 1.13 9.24 2.63
C TYR A 148 1.65 8.55 3.89
N ILE A 149 1.15 7.34 4.17
CA ILE A 149 1.62 6.53 5.30
C ILE A 149 3.03 5.97 5.06
N SER A 150 3.39 5.72 3.80
CA SER A 150 4.70 5.21 3.37
C SER A 150 4.96 5.47 1.87
N THR A 151 6.20 5.29 1.44
CA THR A 151 6.58 5.07 0.03
C THR A 151 7.02 3.62 -0.07
N ILE A 152 6.46 2.85 -1.00
CA ILE A 152 6.89 1.47 -1.25
C ILE A 152 7.10 1.32 -2.75
N TYR A 153 8.32 1.00 -3.15
CA TYR A 153 8.68 0.82 -4.54
C TYR A 153 8.10 -0.46 -5.12
N ASP A 154 7.71 -0.42 -6.41
CA ASP A 154 7.37 -1.62 -7.16
C ASP A 154 8.61 -2.55 -7.20
N SER A 155 8.36 -3.87 -7.19
CA SER A 155 9.42 -4.87 -7.20
C SER A 155 9.47 -5.66 -8.51
N ILE A 156 10.57 -6.39 -8.68
CA ILE A 156 10.78 -7.33 -9.78
C ILE A 156 10.92 -8.77 -9.27
N ASP A 157 10.65 -9.74 -10.15
CA ASP A 157 10.99 -11.15 -9.91
C ASP A 157 12.50 -11.36 -10.07
N LEU A 158 13.26 -11.01 -9.03
CA LEU A 158 14.72 -11.00 -9.05
C LEU A 158 15.37 -12.32 -9.55
N PRO A 159 14.87 -13.53 -9.21
CA PRO A 159 15.38 -14.79 -9.75
C PRO A 159 15.26 -14.94 -11.28
N SER A 160 14.36 -14.19 -11.92
CA SER A 160 14.17 -14.20 -13.37
C SER A 160 15.23 -13.36 -14.13
N PHE A 161 16.20 -12.77 -13.41
CA PHE A 161 17.27 -11.95 -13.96
C PHE A 161 18.63 -12.45 -13.45
N THR A 162 19.53 -12.79 -14.38
CA THR A 162 20.82 -13.40 -14.10
C THR A 162 21.92 -12.32 -14.09
N LEU A 163 22.63 -12.19 -12.98
CA LEU A 163 23.82 -11.34 -12.92
C LEU A 163 24.89 -11.87 -13.89
N LYS A 164 25.31 -11.03 -14.85
CA LYS A 164 26.43 -11.30 -15.75
C LYS A 164 27.45 -10.19 -15.63
N GLU A 165 28.68 -10.53 -15.23
CA GLU A 165 29.77 -9.55 -15.12
C GLU A 165 30.42 -9.25 -16.47
N GLN A 166 30.57 -10.28 -17.31
CA GLN A 166 31.06 -10.12 -18.68
C GLN A 166 29.91 -9.72 -19.59
N LYS A 167 30.09 -8.62 -20.31
CA LYS A 167 29.10 -8.08 -21.25
C LYS A 167 29.60 -8.11 -22.68
N GLU A 168 28.64 -8.14 -23.59
CA GLU A 168 28.84 -7.92 -25.01
C GLU A 168 28.84 -6.42 -25.32
N ASN A 169 29.32 -6.06 -26.51
CA ASN A 169 29.52 -4.66 -26.89
C ASN A 169 28.28 -4.06 -27.58
N TYR A 170 27.17 -3.98 -26.86
CA TYR A 170 25.95 -3.30 -27.33
C TYR A 170 25.23 -2.55 -26.21
N LEU A 171 24.47 -1.54 -26.61
CA LEU A 171 23.54 -0.77 -25.78
C LEU A 171 22.14 -1.35 -25.94
N ILE A 172 21.31 -1.22 -24.91
CA ILE A 172 19.93 -1.70 -24.96
C ILE A 172 18.97 -0.64 -24.44
N SER A 173 17.79 -0.53 -25.05
CA SER A 173 16.72 0.35 -24.58
C SER A 173 15.38 -0.35 -24.71
N PHE A 174 14.58 -0.29 -23.64
CA PHE A 174 13.24 -0.87 -23.58
C PHE A 174 12.22 0.25 -23.51
N GLY A 175 11.11 0.10 -24.25
CA GLY A 175 10.01 1.05 -24.19
C GLY A 175 9.11 0.96 -25.41
N ASN A 176 7.86 1.39 -25.24
CA ASN A 176 6.92 1.46 -26.36
C ASN A 176 7.49 2.34 -27.48
N ILE A 177 7.36 1.92 -28.74
CA ILE A 177 7.85 2.68 -29.88
C ILE A 177 6.86 3.81 -30.17
N HIS A 178 7.22 5.01 -29.70
CA HIS A 178 6.43 6.22 -29.73
C HIS A 178 7.34 7.47 -29.60
N PRO A 179 7.01 8.62 -30.23
CA PRO A 179 7.85 9.83 -30.21
C PRO A 179 8.28 10.30 -28.80
N ASN A 180 7.38 10.18 -27.82
CA ASN A 180 7.63 10.67 -26.47
C ASN A 180 8.58 9.80 -25.63
N ASN A 181 9.04 8.65 -26.15
CA ASN A 181 9.82 7.69 -25.37
C ASN A 181 11.33 7.79 -25.61
N GLY A 182 11.79 8.87 -26.26
CA GLY A 182 13.22 9.17 -26.38
C GLY A 182 14.01 8.21 -27.26
N ILE A 183 13.37 7.58 -28.24
CA ILE A 183 14.00 6.53 -29.07
C ILE A 183 15.05 7.11 -30.01
N GLU A 184 14.80 8.30 -30.56
CA GLU A 184 15.75 9.02 -31.40
C GLU A 184 17.05 9.33 -30.66
N GLU A 185 16.95 9.76 -29.39
CA GLU A 185 18.11 10.02 -28.54
C GLU A 185 18.92 8.74 -28.30
N ALA A 186 18.26 7.60 -28.04
CA ALA A 186 18.95 6.33 -27.88
C ALA A 186 19.70 5.92 -29.16
N ILE A 187 19.05 6.06 -30.32
CA ILE A 187 19.65 5.79 -31.64
C ILE A 187 20.85 6.72 -31.87
N GLU A 188 20.72 8.01 -31.55
CA GLU A 188 21.79 8.98 -31.73
C GLU A 188 23.00 8.69 -30.81
N ILE A 189 22.77 8.32 -29.56
CA ILE A 189 23.83 7.92 -28.62
C ILE A 189 24.57 6.69 -29.16
N ALA A 190 23.84 5.66 -29.61
CA ALA A 190 24.43 4.46 -30.17
C ALA A 190 25.27 4.77 -31.42
N ARG A 191 24.72 5.55 -32.34
CA ARG A 191 25.42 5.98 -33.57
C ARG A 191 26.69 6.77 -33.26
N LYS A 192 26.62 7.77 -32.37
CA LYS A 192 27.78 8.61 -32.02
C LYS A 192 28.84 7.87 -31.20
N SER A 193 28.45 6.85 -30.44
CA SER A 193 29.38 5.99 -29.70
C SER A 193 29.98 4.85 -30.53
N GLY A 194 29.43 4.58 -31.71
CA GLY A 194 29.83 3.44 -32.55
C GLY A 194 29.41 2.08 -31.99
N MET A 195 28.46 2.06 -31.05
CA MET A 195 27.94 0.83 -30.44
C MET A 195 26.64 0.40 -31.12
N LYS A 196 26.38 -0.90 -31.14
CA LYS A 196 25.08 -1.42 -31.58
C LYS A 196 24.01 -1.09 -30.55
N LEU A 197 22.80 -0.72 -31.00
CA LEU A 197 21.63 -0.58 -30.15
C LEU A 197 20.67 -1.75 -30.38
N VAL A 198 20.22 -2.37 -29.29
CA VAL A 198 19.09 -3.28 -29.28
C VAL A 198 17.88 -2.54 -28.71
N LEU A 199 16.86 -2.36 -29.53
CA LEU A 199 15.60 -1.71 -29.14
C LEU A 199 14.49 -2.76 -29.05
N THR A 200 13.68 -2.71 -27.99
CA THR A 200 12.50 -3.58 -27.86
C THR A 200 11.32 -2.87 -27.22
N GLY A 201 10.13 -3.19 -27.75
CA GLY A 201 8.85 -2.73 -27.22
C GLY A 201 7.75 -2.77 -28.26
N ASN A 202 6.52 -2.50 -27.81
CA ASN A 202 5.35 -2.49 -28.68
C ASN A 202 5.33 -1.25 -29.57
N VAL A 203 4.99 -1.41 -30.84
CA VAL A 203 4.75 -0.27 -31.73
C VAL A 203 3.38 0.33 -31.40
N LEU A 204 3.39 1.50 -30.75
CA LEU A 204 2.15 2.23 -30.44
C LEU A 204 1.82 3.28 -31.50
N ASP A 205 2.85 3.85 -32.13
CA ASP A 205 2.69 4.75 -33.28
C ASP A 205 3.36 4.12 -34.50
N GLN A 206 2.52 3.54 -35.36
CA GLN A 206 2.96 2.90 -36.61
C GLN A 206 3.62 3.90 -37.56
N THR A 207 3.12 5.14 -37.61
CA THR A 207 3.64 6.17 -38.51
C THR A 207 5.03 6.61 -38.09
N TYR A 208 5.23 6.80 -36.78
CA TYR A 208 6.54 7.09 -36.20
C TYR A 208 7.52 5.95 -36.43
N PHE A 209 7.09 4.71 -36.20
CA PHE A 209 7.94 3.54 -36.40
C PHE A 209 8.42 3.43 -37.84
N GLU A 210 7.52 3.51 -38.83
CA GLU A 210 7.86 3.34 -40.24
C GLU A 210 8.70 4.49 -40.82
N ASN A 211 8.45 5.72 -40.38
CA ASN A 211 9.09 6.91 -40.98
C ASN A 211 10.36 7.37 -40.25
N VAL A 212 10.52 7.05 -38.96
CA VAL A 212 11.62 7.55 -38.13
C VAL A 212 12.53 6.44 -37.64
N VAL A 213 11.97 5.36 -37.09
CA VAL A 213 12.76 4.32 -36.41
C VAL A 213 13.26 3.25 -37.39
N LEU A 214 12.35 2.69 -38.19
CA LEU A 214 12.64 1.62 -39.13
C LEU A 214 13.69 2.00 -40.19
N PRO A 215 13.71 3.24 -40.76
CA PRO A 215 14.74 3.64 -41.72
C PRO A 215 16.16 3.68 -41.14
N GLN A 216 16.28 3.73 -39.80
CA GLN A 216 17.56 3.69 -39.10
C GLN A 216 18.04 2.25 -38.83
N GLN A 217 17.23 1.24 -39.14
CA GLN A 217 17.57 -0.17 -38.93
C GLN A 217 18.74 -0.59 -39.85
N GLY A 218 19.66 -1.37 -39.29
CA GLY A 218 20.84 -1.86 -40.00
C GLY A 218 21.82 -2.55 -39.05
N ASP A 219 23.10 -2.60 -39.42
CA ASP A 219 24.12 -3.30 -38.60
C ASP A 219 24.30 -2.73 -37.18
N HIS A 220 23.88 -1.48 -36.97
CA HIS A 220 24.01 -0.74 -35.71
C HIS A 220 22.71 -0.61 -34.91
N LEU A 221 21.55 -0.98 -35.47
CA LEU A 221 20.25 -0.94 -34.78
C LEU A 221 19.48 -2.25 -35.04
N ILE A 222 19.27 -3.00 -33.97
CA ILE A 222 18.48 -4.24 -33.96
C ILE A 222 17.16 -3.95 -33.26
N ILE A 223 16.04 -4.24 -33.92
CA ILE A 223 14.71 -3.96 -33.41
C ILE A 223 13.99 -5.30 -33.13
N HIS A 224 13.58 -5.50 -31.90
CA HIS A 224 12.66 -6.55 -31.49
C HIS A 224 11.28 -5.93 -31.23
N GLY A 225 10.44 -5.88 -32.27
CA GLY A 225 9.09 -5.34 -32.17
C GLY A 225 8.17 -6.27 -31.37
N GLY A 226 7.38 -5.69 -30.48
CA GLY A 226 6.42 -6.40 -29.63
C GLY A 226 6.98 -6.84 -28.28
N MET A 227 6.18 -7.61 -27.55
CA MET A 227 6.58 -8.23 -26.28
C MET A 227 7.63 -9.32 -26.51
N ILE A 228 8.71 -9.28 -25.73
CA ILE A 228 9.70 -10.35 -25.65
C ILE A 228 9.42 -11.23 -24.44
N ASP A 229 9.75 -12.51 -24.54
CA ASP A 229 9.65 -13.42 -23.40
C ASP A 229 10.74 -13.15 -22.34
N GLN A 230 10.54 -13.70 -21.14
CA GLN A 230 11.44 -13.49 -20.00
C GLN A 230 12.86 -14.02 -20.25
N ALA A 231 13.03 -15.11 -21.01
CA ALA A 231 14.33 -15.70 -21.27
C ALA A 231 15.16 -14.84 -22.22
N LEU A 232 14.54 -14.31 -23.29
CA LEU A 232 15.16 -13.35 -24.19
C LEU A 232 15.46 -12.04 -23.45
N LYS A 233 14.56 -11.58 -22.59
CA LYS A 233 14.76 -10.40 -21.75
C LYS A 233 15.99 -10.52 -20.86
N ASP A 234 16.12 -11.62 -20.12
CA ASP A 234 17.30 -11.91 -19.29
C ASP A 234 18.58 -11.98 -20.13
N LYS A 235 18.52 -12.64 -21.29
CA LYS A 235 19.66 -12.73 -22.20
C LYS A 235 20.13 -11.34 -22.66
N LEU A 236 19.21 -10.51 -23.15
CA LEU A 236 19.51 -9.19 -23.72
C LEU A 236 19.95 -8.19 -22.64
N LEU A 237 19.22 -8.11 -21.52
CA LEU A 237 19.63 -7.25 -20.41
C LEU A 237 20.97 -7.72 -19.84
N GLY A 238 21.16 -9.02 -19.65
CA GLY A 238 22.39 -9.59 -19.14
C GLY A 238 23.58 -9.47 -20.08
N GLY A 239 23.40 -9.39 -21.39
CA GLY A 239 24.49 -9.21 -22.34
C GLY A 239 24.87 -7.75 -22.57
N ALA A 240 23.97 -6.80 -22.33
CA ALA A 240 24.20 -5.40 -22.66
C ALA A 240 25.34 -4.75 -21.88
N TYR A 241 26.13 -3.92 -22.58
CA TYR A 241 27.18 -3.10 -21.99
C TYR A 241 26.60 -2.06 -21.03
N ALA A 242 25.54 -1.38 -21.46
CA ALA A 242 24.77 -0.41 -20.70
C ALA A 242 23.30 -0.37 -21.17
N PHE A 243 22.40 -0.03 -20.26
CA PHE A 243 20.99 0.23 -20.55
C PHE A 243 20.78 1.74 -20.75
N LEU A 244 20.05 2.13 -21.80
CA LEU A 244 19.71 3.51 -22.10
C LEU A 244 18.23 3.77 -21.77
N HIS A 245 18.00 4.66 -20.80
CA HIS A 245 16.68 5.19 -20.50
C HIS A 245 16.59 6.66 -20.95
N SER A 246 16.03 6.89 -22.13
CA SER A 246 16.01 8.19 -22.80
C SER A 246 14.71 8.98 -22.68
N ILE A 247 13.78 8.50 -21.86
CA ILE A 247 12.53 9.20 -21.56
C ILE A 247 12.83 10.39 -20.63
N ARG A 248 12.55 11.60 -21.10
CA ARG A 248 12.72 12.85 -20.32
C ARG A 248 11.45 13.28 -19.59
N PHE A 249 10.30 13.01 -20.19
CA PHE A 249 8.99 13.39 -19.67
C PHE A 249 8.10 12.16 -19.72
N GLY A 250 7.52 11.76 -18.59
CA GLY A 250 6.70 10.57 -18.53
C GLY A 250 6.99 9.72 -17.29
N ASP A 251 6.61 8.45 -17.39
CA ASP A 251 6.44 7.50 -16.29
C ASP A 251 7.44 7.68 -15.14
N PRO A 252 6.96 7.96 -13.91
CA PRO A 252 7.85 8.22 -12.79
C PRO A 252 8.71 7.01 -12.42
N PHE A 253 8.36 5.76 -12.77
CA PHE A 253 9.10 4.60 -12.25
C PHE A 253 9.16 3.43 -13.26
N ASP A 254 10.14 3.46 -14.17
CA ASP A 254 10.31 2.38 -15.16
C ASP A 254 11.07 1.17 -14.56
N LEU A 255 10.37 0.04 -14.50
CA LEU A 255 10.91 -1.23 -14.01
C LEU A 255 12.06 -1.75 -14.87
N SER A 256 12.12 -1.39 -16.15
CA SER A 256 13.18 -1.84 -17.07
C SER A 256 14.58 -1.46 -16.60
N ILE A 257 14.70 -0.32 -15.90
CA ILE A 257 15.93 0.18 -15.29
C ILE A 257 16.40 -0.78 -14.19
N ILE A 258 15.47 -1.21 -13.33
CA ILE A 258 15.74 -2.10 -12.20
C ILE A 258 16.06 -3.51 -12.71
N GLU A 259 15.34 -3.98 -13.74
CA GLU A 259 15.60 -5.25 -14.40
C GLU A 259 17.00 -5.29 -15.04
N ALA A 260 17.43 -4.19 -15.69
CA ALA A 260 18.79 -4.08 -16.23
C ALA A 260 19.85 -4.17 -15.13
N MET A 261 19.69 -3.39 -14.06
CA MET A 261 20.62 -3.42 -12.92
C MET A 261 20.62 -4.77 -12.20
N ALA A 262 19.48 -5.49 -12.18
CA ALA A 262 19.41 -6.86 -11.68
C ALA A 262 20.31 -7.81 -12.48
N CYS A 263 20.45 -7.62 -13.79
CA CYS A 263 21.39 -8.39 -14.59
C CYS A 263 22.86 -7.91 -14.45
N GLY A 264 23.13 -6.91 -13.63
CA GLY A 264 24.43 -6.23 -13.52
C GLY A 264 24.73 -5.31 -14.69
N THR A 265 23.69 -4.81 -15.37
CA THR A 265 23.84 -3.85 -16.46
C THR A 265 23.63 -2.45 -15.92
N PRO A 266 24.67 -1.59 -15.94
CA PRO A 266 24.56 -0.22 -15.47
C PRO A 266 23.72 0.60 -16.43
N VAL A 267 23.09 1.64 -15.91
CA VAL A 267 22.11 2.45 -16.63
C VAL A 267 22.69 3.81 -16.96
N ILE A 268 22.37 4.34 -18.14
CA ILE A 268 22.49 5.76 -18.46
C ILE A 268 21.06 6.27 -18.66
N ALA A 269 20.61 7.14 -17.77
CA ALA A 269 19.25 7.67 -17.77
C ALA A 269 19.25 9.18 -17.86
N PHE A 270 18.39 9.75 -18.70
CA PHE A 270 18.18 11.19 -18.66
C PHE A 270 17.51 11.60 -17.34
N SER A 271 17.80 12.82 -16.88
CA SER A 271 17.23 13.40 -15.66
C SER A 271 15.69 13.42 -15.72
N GLY A 272 15.09 12.42 -15.08
CA GLY A 272 13.65 12.24 -14.93
C GLY A 272 13.26 12.16 -13.46
N SER A 273 11.97 12.29 -13.17
CA SER A 273 11.46 12.60 -11.82
C SER A 273 11.87 11.60 -10.73
N ALA A 274 11.89 10.28 -10.97
CA ALA A 274 12.38 9.31 -9.98
C ALA A 274 13.73 8.66 -10.31
N MET A 275 14.48 9.17 -11.30
CA MET A 275 15.76 8.56 -11.66
C MET A 275 16.76 8.59 -10.50
N HIS A 276 16.72 9.63 -9.68
CA HIS A 276 17.52 9.75 -8.45
C HIS A 276 17.09 8.79 -7.33
N GLU A 277 15.91 8.18 -7.41
CA GLU A 277 15.45 7.17 -6.46
C GLU A 277 15.86 5.76 -6.90
N ILE A 278 15.84 5.52 -8.21
CA ILE A 278 16.12 4.22 -8.83
C ILE A 278 17.63 4.02 -9.01
N ILE A 279 18.35 5.05 -9.47
CA ILE A 279 19.77 4.96 -9.82
C ILE A 279 20.60 5.64 -8.74
N LYS A 280 21.59 4.93 -8.22
CA LYS A 280 22.63 5.52 -7.38
C LYS A 280 23.72 6.06 -8.30
N ASP A 281 23.66 7.36 -8.58
CA ASP A 281 24.54 8.01 -9.56
C ASP A 281 26.02 7.72 -9.27
N CYS A 282 26.77 7.48 -10.35
CA CYS A 282 28.17 7.06 -10.33
C CYS A 282 28.48 5.71 -9.65
N GLU A 283 27.47 4.97 -9.15
CA GLU A 283 27.65 3.65 -8.51
C GLU A 283 26.88 2.52 -9.20
N THR A 284 25.68 2.77 -9.71
CA THR A 284 24.87 1.78 -10.45
C THR A 284 24.54 2.21 -11.87
N GLY A 285 24.88 3.44 -12.21
CA GLY A 285 24.61 4.08 -13.49
C GLY A 285 24.97 5.56 -13.46
N TYR A 286 24.57 6.28 -14.49
CA TYR A 286 24.72 7.73 -14.59
C TYR A 286 23.39 8.40 -14.94
N ILE A 287 23.11 9.49 -14.24
CA ILE A 287 22.01 10.39 -14.58
C ILE A 287 22.60 11.53 -15.42
N VAL A 288 22.00 11.81 -16.58
CA VAL A 288 22.55 12.71 -17.60
C VAL A 288 21.55 13.76 -18.07
N GLU A 289 22.05 14.90 -18.52
CA GLU A 289 21.21 16.02 -18.96
C GLU A 289 21.12 16.12 -20.50
N SER A 290 22.15 15.66 -21.22
CA SER A 290 22.25 15.75 -22.69
C SER A 290 22.86 14.48 -23.32
N ILE A 291 22.74 14.38 -24.65
CA ILE A 291 23.38 13.30 -25.42
C ILE A 291 24.90 13.37 -25.29
N GLU A 292 25.48 14.56 -25.27
CA GLU A 292 26.93 14.76 -25.08
C GLU A 292 27.40 14.27 -23.72
N ASP A 293 26.62 14.53 -22.67
CA ASP A 293 26.89 14.02 -21.33
C ASP A 293 26.75 12.48 -21.30
N ALA A 294 25.68 11.92 -21.88
CA ALA A 294 25.51 10.49 -22.04
C ALA A 294 26.73 9.82 -22.72
N LEU A 295 27.22 10.40 -23.81
CA LEU A 295 28.40 9.91 -24.52
C LEU A 295 29.68 10.00 -23.70
N ASN A 296 29.85 11.06 -22.89
CA ASN A 296 31.00 11.18 -22.00
C ASN A 296 30.95 10.16 -20.87
N ARG A 297 29.78 9.99 -20.25
CA ARG A 297 29.55 8.99 -19.19
C ARG A 297 29.69 7.56 -19.68
N LEU A 298 29.26 7.28 -20.91
CA LEU A 298 29.39 5.96 -21.52
C LEU A 298 30.86 5.51 -21.63
N LYS A 299 31.81 6.43 -21.80
CA LYS A 299 33.26 6.13 -21.79
C LYS A 299 33.74 5.58 -20.44
N HIS A 300 33.05 5.93 -19.35
CA HIS A 300 33.39 5.56 -17.98
C HIS A 300 32.51 4.45 -17.42
N ILE A 301 31.51 3.96 -18.16
CA ILE A 301 30.55 2.95 -17.66
C ILE A 301 31.23 1.64 -17.24
N SER A 302 32.39 1.30 -17.81
CA SER A 302 33.19 0.14 -17.43
C SER A 302 33.75 0.21 -16.00
N THR A 303 33.78 1.41 -15.39
CA THR A 303 34.20 1.61 -14.00
C THR A 303 33.11 1.25 -13.00
N ILE A 304 31.85 1.16 -13.44
CA ILE A 304 30.72 0.81 -12.59
C ILE A 304 30.79 -0.68 -12.20
N ASN A 305 30.68 -0.95 -10.91
CA ASN A 305 30.66 -2.32 -10.41
C ASN A 305 29.29 -2.97 -10.67
N ARG A 306 29.28 -3.98 -11.54
CA ARG A 306 28.06 -4.69 -11.96
C ARG A 306 27.40 -5.47 -10.84
N THR A 307 28.20 -6.05 -9.94
CA THR A 307 27.70 -6.70 -8.72
C THR A 307 27.04 -5.69 -7.78
N GLN A 308 27.53 -4.44 -7.75
CA GLN A 308 26.92 -3.36 -7.00
C GLN A 308 25.58 -2.91 -7.60
N CYS A 309 25.44 -2.89 -8.92
CA CYS A 309 24.13 -2.70 -9.58
C CYS A 309 23.12 -3.75 -9.10
N ARG A 310 23.51 -5.02 -9.09
CA ARG A 310 22.65 -6.11 -8.61
C ARG A 310 22.29 -5.93 -7.14
N ARG A 311 23.27 -5.76 -6.24
CA ARG A 311 23.03 -5.59 -4.80
C ARG A 311 22.08 -4.44 -4.49
N TRP A 312 22.25 -3.30 -5.18
CA TRP A 312 21.34 -2.17 -5.03
C TRP A 312 19.88 -2.53 -5.31
N VAL A 313 19.65 -3.37 -6.33
CA VAL A 313 18.33 -3.88 -6.66
C VAL A 313 17.81 -4.88 -5.61
N GLU A 314 18.67 -5.78 -5.13
CA GLU A 314 18.30 -6.76 -4.08
C GLU A 314 17.83 -6.07 -2.80
N ASP A 315 18.55 -5.02 -2.40
CA ASP A 315 18.31 -4.28 -1.16
C ASP A 315 17.03 -3.44 -1.19
N ARG A 316 16.58 -3.00 -2.38
CA ARG A 316 15.53 -1.98 -2.52
C ARG A 316 14.30 -2.38 -3.33
N PHE A 317 14.45 -3.21 -4.35
CA PHE A 317 13.41 -3.49 -5.34
C PHE A 317 13.11 -5.00 -5.47
N SER A 318 13.53 -5.79 -4.48
CA SER A 318 13.18 -7.21 -4.40
C SER A 318 11.74 -7.41 -3.91
N GLN A 319 11.14 -8.54 -4.33
CA GLN A 319 9.82 -8.95 -3.85
C GLN A 319 9.76 -9.01 -2.32
N ASP A 320 10.79 -9.59 -1.68
CA ASP A 320 10.85 -9.70 -0.22
C ASP A 320 10.87 -8.33 0.47
N ARG A 321 11.58 -7.34 -0.11
CA ARG A 321 11.61 -5.97 0.42
C ARG A 321 10.23 -5.31 0.36
N MET A 322 9.59 -5.35 -0.81
CA MET A 322 8.25 -4.78 -1.01
C MET A 322 7.22 -5.42 -0.07
N VAL A 323 7.24 -6.75 0.07
CA VAL A 323 6.34 -7.49 0.96
C VAL A 323 6.54 -7.09 2.42
N GLU A 324 7.79 -7.00 2.88
CA GLU A 324 8.08 -6.59 4.25
C GLU A 324 7.57 -5.17 4.53
N ASP A 325 7.84 -4.23 3.61
CA ASP A 325 7.38 -2.85 3.75
C ASP A 325 5.84 -2.75 3.80
N TYR A 326 5.11 -3.51 2.96
CA TYR A 326 3.65 -3.57 3.02
C TYR A 326 3.14 -4.24 4.29
N LEU A 327 3.79 -5.30 4.79
CA LEU A 327 3.43 -5.92 6.07
C LEU A 327 3.53 -4.92 7.23
N GLN A 328 4.56 -4.06 7.24
CA GLN A 328 4.69 -3.00 8.24
C GLN A 328 3.58 -1.96 8.13
N VAL A 329 3.24 -1.55 6.91
CA VAL A 329 2.10 -0.63 6.65
C VAL A 329 0.79 -1.25 7.12
N TYR A 330 0.51 -2.51 6.78
CA TYR A 330 -0.73 -3.17 7.20
C TYR A 330 -0.84 -3.27 8.71
N LYS A 331 0.24 -3.67 9.40
CA LYS A 331 0.27 -3.72 10.87
C LYS A 331 0.01 -2.34 11.48
N LYS A 332 0.69 -1.30 10.97
CA LYS A 332 0.49 0.09 11.44
C LYS A 332 -0.95 0.55 11.27
N ILE A 333 -1.57 0.27 10.11
CA ILE A 333 -2.97 0.61 9.87
C ILE A 333 -3.88 -0.14 10.84
N LEU A 334 -3.70 -1.45 11.00
CA LEU A 334 -4.50 -2.24 11.93
C LEU A 334 -4.33 -1.79 13.38
N GLU A 335 -3.17 -1.28 13.77
CA GLU A 335 -2.93 -0.68 15.09
C GLU A 335 -3.62 0.68 15.25
N MET A 336 -3.66 1.51 14.20
CA MET A 336 -4.37 2.80 14.19
C MET A 336 -5.90 2.63 14.16
N GLU A 337 -6.38 1.60 13.47
CA GLU A 337 -7.80 1.26 13.25
C GLU A 337 -8.36 0.35 14.32
N ARG A 338 -7.51 -0.21 15.19
CA ARG A 338 -7.98 -0.80 16.44
C ARG A 338 -8.86 0.25 17.09
N PRO A 339 -10.13 -0.08 17.40
CA PRO A 339 -11.03 0.88 17.99
C PRO A 339 -10.31 1.58 19.13
N ARG A 340 -10.35 2.92 19.17
CA ARG A 340 -10.09 3.67 20.40
C ARG A 340 -11.19 3.38 21.44
N ALA A 341 -11.58 2.11 21.60
CA ALA A 341 -12.00 1.64 22.89
C ALA A 341 -10.77 1.78 23.76
N HIS A 342 -10.63 2.93 24.41
CA HIS A 342 -9.95 2.95 25.69
C HIS A 342 -10.59 1.82 26.49
N HIS A 343 -9.85 0.74 26.64
CA HIS A 343 -10.25 -0.42 27.39
C HIS A 343 -9.04 -0.84 28.20
N ALA A 344 -9.29 -1.26 29.43
CA ALA A 344 -8.27 -1.87 30.23
C ALA A 344 -8.87 -3.08 30.93
N ASN A 345 -8.00 -4.02 31.28
CA ASN A 345 -8.34 -5.23 32.02
C ASN A 345 -7.70 -5.16 33.41
N PRO A 346 -8.15 -4.26 34.31
CA PRO A 346 -7.67 -4.22 35.67
C PRO A 346 -8.02 -5.52 36.42
N PRO A 347 -7.38 -5.83 37.56
CA PRO A 347 -7.58 -7.11 38.24
C PRO A 347 -9.05 -7.42 38.63
N TRP A 348 -9.88 -6.40 38.82
CA TRP A 348 -11.31 -6.55 39.12
C TRP A 348 -12.18 -6.90 37.90
N GLY A 349 -11.68 -6.79 36.67
CA GLY A 349 -12.42 -7.09 35.45
C GLY A 349 -11.98 -6.29 34.23
N LYS A 350 -12.94 -5.64 33.55
CA LYS A 350 -12.71 -4.96 32.27
C LYS A 350 -13.63 -3.75 32.12
N TRP A 351 -13.16 -2.71 31.46
CA TRP A 351 -14.02 -1.64 30.94
C TRP A 351 -13.68 -1.33 29.49
N GLU A 352 -14.67 -0.85 28.73
CA GLU A 352 -14.57 -0.51 27.31
C GLU A 352 -15.34 0.79 27.04
N VAL A 353 -14.70 1.79 26.45
CA VAL A 353 -15.40 2.99 25.95
C VAL A 353 -16.14 2.64 24.65
N LEU A 354 -17.45 2.84 24.65
CA LEU A 354 -18.35 2.63 23.51
C LEU A 354 -18.58 3.94 22.73
N LEU A 355 -18.64 5.08 23.42
CA LEU A 355 -18.79 6.42 22.84
C LEU A 355 -17.98 7.43 23.67
N ASP A 356 -17.29 8.36 23.02
CA ASP A 356 -16.48 9.41 23.64
C ASP A 356 -16.73 10.75 22.94
N GLU A 357 -17.54 11.60 23.57
CA GLU A 357 -18.01 12.86 23.02
C GLU A 357 -17.68 14.02 23.98
N PRO A 358 -17.65 15.28 23.51
CA PRO A 358 -17.22 16.41 24.33
C PRO A 358 -18.00 16.60 25.65
N THR A 359 -19.26 16.16 25.70
CA THR A 359 -20.15 16.35 26.86
C THR A 359 -20.62 15.05 27.51
N TYR A 360 -20.32 13.89 26.91
CA TYR A 360 -20.70 12.60 27.46
C TYR A 360 -19.77 11.46 27.01
N LYS A 361 -19.66 10.43 27.85
CA LYS A 361 -18.88 9.22 27.56
C LYS A 361 -19.66 7.99 27.99
N VAL A 362 -19.72 6.97 27.14
CA VAL A 362 -20.43 5.72 27.43
C VAL A 362 -19.41 4.60 27.55
N LYS A 363 -19.43 3.89 28.67
CA LYS A 363 -18.58 2.73 28.94
C LYS A 363 -19.41 1.48 29.17
N ARG A 364 -18.91 0.33 28.71
CA ARG A 364 -19.32 -1.00 29.18
C ARG A 364 -18.32 -1.45 30.22
N ILE A 365 -18.79 -1.80 31.41
CA ILE A 365 -17.95 -2.28 32.51
C ILE A 365 -18.37 -3.70 32.88
N THR A 366 -17.38 -4.59 33.01
CA THR A 366 -17.53 -5.96 33.46
C THR A 366 -16.74 -6.15 34.75
N VAL A 367 -17.41 -6.59 35.83
CA VAL A 367 -16.79 -6.85 37.13
C VAL A 367 -16.82 -8.35 37.38
N LEU A 368 -15.64 -8.93 37.60
CA LEU A 368 -15.49 -10.36 37.85
C LEU A 368 -16.15 -10.77 39.19
N PRO A 369 -16.56 -12.04 39.35
CA PRO A 369 -17.09 -12.56 40.60
C PRO A 369 -16.20 -12.21 41.81
N GLY A 370 -16.81 -11.79 42.92
CA GLY A 370 -16.12 -11.45 44.17
C GLY A 370 -15.28 -10.18 44.15
N ASN A 371 -15.24 -9.43 43.03
CA ASN A 371 -14.43 -8.21 42.91
C ASN A 371 -15.29 -6.94 43.04
N ARG A 372 -14.62 -5.82 43.31
CA ARG A 372 -15.23 -4.49 43.39
C ARG A 372 -14.32 -3.42 42.80
N LEU A 373 -14.93 -2.31 42.38
CA LEU A 373 -14.22 -1.09 41.99
C LEU A 373 -13.83 -0.28 43.23
N SER A 374 -12.89 0.66 43.05
CA SER A 374 -12.50 1.62 44.09
C SER A 374 -13.70 2.43 44.59
N TYR A 375 -13.70 2.75 45.88
CA TYR A 375 -14.61 3.75 46.43
C TYR A 375 -14.08 5.13 46.05
N GLN A 376 -14.82 5.85 45.21
CA GLN A 376 -14.31 7.05 44.54
C GLN A 376 -15.39 8.12 44.37
N LYS A 377 -14.96 9.33 44.04
CA LYS A 377 -15.85 10.44 43.67
C LYS A 377 -15.24 11.25 42.52
N HIS A 378 -16.09 12.02 41.84
CA HIS A 378 -15.73 12.88 40.72
C HIS A 378 -16.30 14.30 40.94
N PHE A 379 -15.55 15.35 40.62
CA PHE A 379 -15.96 16.73 40.85
C PHE A 379 -16.49 17.43 39.61
N GLN A 380 -16.35 16.86 38.41
CA GLN A 380 -16.78 17.50 37.17
C GLN A 380 -17.91 16.78 36.44
N ARG A 381 -18.15 15.51 36.77
CA ARG A 381 -19.17 14.67 36.12
C ARG A 381 -20.17 14.04 37.08
N GLU A 382 -21.34 13.76 36.55
CA GLU A 382 -22.30 12.79 37.09
C GLU A 382 -22.25 11.50 36.26
N GLU A 383 -22.78 10.41 36.81
CA GLU A 383 -22.83 9.13 36.12
C GLU A 383 -24.22 8.50 36.20
N TYR A 384 -24.56 7.70 35.20
CA TYR A 384 -25.77 6.88 35.18
C TYR A 384 -25.37 5.45 34.86
N TRP A 385 -25.69 4.52 35.76
CA TRP A 385 -25.32 3.11 35.62
C TRP A 385 -26.57 2.27 35.35
N ASN A 386 -26.58 1.53 34.25
CA ASN A 386 -27.62 0.56 33.91
C ASN A 386 -27.06 -0.86 33.93
N VAL A 387 -27.59 -1.73 34.80
CA VAL A 387 -27.15 -3.12 34.87
C VAL A 387 -27.72 -3.90 33.70
N VAL A 388 -26.86 -4.45 32.85
CA VAL A 388 -27.25 -5.20 31.64
C VAL A 388 -27.22 -6.71 31.87
N GLY A 389 -26.40 -7.18 32.83
CA GLY A 389 -26.33 -8.59 33.19
C GLY A 389 -25.77 -8.80 34.59
N GLY A 390 -26.34 -9.75 35.33
CA GLY A 390 -25.97 -10.03 36.71
C GLY A 390 -26.68 -9.15 37.75
N LYS A 391 -26.07 -9.00 38.92
CA LYS A 391 -26.53 -8.14 40.01
C LYS A 391 -25.39 -7.27 40.52
N ALA A 392 -25.68 -6.00 40.77
CA ALA A 392 -24.73 -5.03 41.30
C ALA A 392 -25.07 -4.69 42.75
N SER A 393 -24.06 -4.73 43.62
CA SER A 393 -24.09 -4.04 44.91
C SER A 393 -23.42 -2.67 44.73
N VAL A 394 -24.23 -1.62 44.64
CA VAL A 394 -23.77 -0.25 44.47
C VAL A 394 -23.76 0.45 45.82
N THR A 395 -22.65 1.05 46.21
CA THR A 395 -22.58 1.91 47.40
C THR A 395 -22.56 3.37 46.97
N ILE A 396 -23.41 4.23 47.53
CA ILE A 396 -23.38 5.70 47.35
C ILE A 396 -23.46 6.36 48.73
N ASP A 397 -22.48 7.22 49.05
CA ASP A 397 -22.32 7.90 50.33
C ASP A 397 -22.53 6.97 51.54
N GLY A 398 -21.90 5.78 51.48
CA GLY A 398 -21.96 4.74 52.51
C GLY A 398 -23.24 3.89 52.51
N LYS A 399 -24.24 4.18 51.68
CA LYS A 399 -25.49 3.39 51.58
C LYS A 399 -25.40 2.37 50.45
N GLU A 400 -25.66 1.11 50.77
CA GLU A 400 -25.68 0.00 49.80
C GLU A 400 -27.06 -0.15 49.15
N ILE A 401 -27.07 -0.31 47.83
CA ILE A 401 -28.25 -0.45 46.97
C ILE A 401 -28.00 -1.63 46.03
N LEU A 402 -28.91 -2.60 46.04
CA LEU A 402 -28.85 -3.76 45.16
C LEU A 402 -29.63 -3.51 43.87
N LEU A 403 -28.99 -3.72 42.73
CA LEU A 403 -29.58 -3.61 41.40
C LEU A 403 -29.50 -4.94 40.67
N LYS A 404 -30.57 -5.31 39.97
CA LYS A 404 -30.65 -6.45 39.05
C LYS A 404 -30.58 -5.97 37.61
N SER A 405 -30.31 -6.90 36.69
CA SER A 405 -30.42 -6.66 35.25
C SER A 405 -31.70 -5.91 34.87
N GLY A 406 -31.55 -4.84 34.07
CA GLY A 406 -32.61 -3.92 33.66
C GLY A 406 -32.83 -2.73 34.59
N GLN A 407 -32.28 -2.75 35.81
CA GLN A 407 -32.36 -1.62 36.75
C GLN A 407 -31.19 -0.66 36.58
N ALA A 408 -31.39 0.58 37.00
CA ALA A 408 -30.41 1.64 36.87
C ALA A 408 -30.36 2.55 38.09
N ILE A 409 -29.29 3.34 38.18
CA ILE A 409 -29.07 4.31 39.24
C ILE A 409 -28.33 5.54 38.69
N ASP A 410 -28.74 6.72 39.14
CA ASP A 410 -28.00 7.97 38.96
C ASP A 410 -27.01 8.16 40.11
N ILE A 411 -25.80 8.59 39.77
CA ILE A 411 -24.71 8.93 40.68
C ILE A 411 -24.46 10.43 40.57
N PRO A 412 -24.91 11.21 41.55
CA PRO A 412 -24.74 12.66 41.54
C PRO A 412 -23.28 13.08 41.53
N LYS A 413 -23.01 14.23 40.91
CA LYS A 413 -21.72 14.91 40.96
C LYS A 413 -21.25 15.10 42.41
N GLY A 414 -20.01 14.69 42.71
CA GLY A 414 -19.41 14.77 44.04
C GLY A 414 -19.76 13.63 45.02
N ALA A 415 -20.74 12.77 44.71
CA ALA A 415 -21.11 11.64 45.57
C ALA A 415 -20.02 10.57 45.58
N ALA A 416 -19.71 10.01 46.76
CA ALA A 416 -18.74 8.93 46.88
C ALA A 416 -19.40 7.58 46.60
N HIS A 417 -18.94 6.86 45.58
CA HIS A 417 -19.60 5.67 45.08
C HIS A 417 -18.65 4.54 44.68
N ARG A 418 -19.17 3.31 44.64
CA ARG A 418 -18.53 2.12 44.04
C ARG A 418 -19.55 1.07 43.64
N VAL A 419 -19.10 0.09 42.86
CA VAL A 419 -19.84 -1.15 42.59
C VAL A 419 -19.04 -2.38 42.98
N ALA A 420 -19.70 -3.35 43.58
CA ALA A 420 -19.20 -4.67 43.91
C ALA A 420 -20.03 -5.76 43.22
N ASN A 421 -19.36 -6.82 42.80
CA ASN A 421 -19.99 -8.05 42.34
C ASN A 421 -19.84 -9.14 43.42
N GLN A 422 -20.91 -9.41 44.15
CA GLN A 422 -20.96 -10.44 45.20
C GLN A 422 -21.45 -11.80 44.66
N GLU A 423 -21.74 -11.90 43.37
CA GLU A 423 -22.30 -13.10 42.74
C GLU A 423 -21.20 -14.00 42.15
N GLN A 424 -21.58 -15.21 41.73
CA GLN A 424 -20.68 -16.20 41.11
C GLN A 424 -20.49 -15.99 39.60
N SER A 425 -21.32 -15.14 38.97
CA SER A 425 -21.22 -14.78 37.56
C SER A 425 -20.78 -13.33 37.39
N SER A 426 -20.20 -12.99 36.24
CA SER A 426 -19.76 -11.62 35.97
C SER A 426 -20.94 -10.64 35.94
N LEU A 427 -20.74 -9.50 36.58
CA LEU A 427 -21.62 -8.33 36.50
C LEU A 427 -21.24 -7.52 35.26
N VAL A 428 -22.23 -7.11 34.46
CA VAL A 428 -22.05 -6.20 33.33
C VAL A 428 -23.01 -5.03 33.46
N PHE A 429 -22.49 -3.81 33.35
CA PHE A 429 -23.30 -2.60 33.34
C PHE A 429 -22.78 -1.58 32.31
N ILE A 430 -23.68 -0.70 31.87
CA ILE A 430 -23.35 0.47 31.05
C ILE A 430 -23.29 1.68 31.96
N GLU A 431 -22.16 2.39 31.90
CA GLU A 431 -21.95 3.66 32.56
C GLU A 431 -22.05 4.78 31.52
N ILE A 432 -22.89 5.76 31.79
CA ILE A 432 -22.98 7.00 31.01
C ILE A 432 -22.49 8.13 31.90
N GLN A 433 -21.35 8.73 31.54
CA GLN A 433 -20.78 9.89 32.21
C GLN A 433 -21.27 11.15 31.50
N ARG A 434 -21.70 12.17 32.26
CA ARG A 434 -22.13 13.48 31.72
C ARG A 434 -21.46 14.61 32.48
N GLY A 435 -20.90 15.59 31.78
CA GLY A 435 -20.23 16.72 32.40
C GLY A 435 -19.41 17.56 31.42
N SER A 436 -18.86 18.67 31.91
CA SER A 436 -17.96 19.55 31.14
C SER A 436 -16.52 19.03 31.05
N TYR A 437 -16.19 18.00 31.83
CA TYR A 437 -14.88 17.35 31.84
C TYR A 437 -15.01 15.89 32.26
N LEU A 438 -14.39 14.97 31.50
CA LEU A 438 -14.54 13.51 31.63
C LEU A 438 -13.19 12.77 31.70
N GLY A 439 -12.15 13.47 32.16
CA GLY A 439 -10.81 12.92 32.38
C GLY A 439 -10.77 11.92 33.55
N GLU A 440 -9.75 11.08 33.60
CA GLU A 440 -9.54 10.13 34.71
C GLU A 440 -8.87 10.78 35.93
N ASP A 441 -8.25 11.95 35.76
CA ASP A 441 -7.67 12.81 36.79
C ASP A 441 -8.72 13.54 37.65
N ASP A 442 -9.99 13.56 37.23
CA ASP A 442 -11.13 13.99 38.07
C ASP A 442 -11.50 12.93 39.15
N ILE A 443 -10.90 11.74 39.09
CA ILE A 443 -11.19 10.64 40.02
C ILE A 443 -10.39 10.82 41.31
N VAL A 444 -11.10 11.01 42.42
CA VAL A 444 -10.53 10.93 43.78
C VAL A 444 -10.91 9.61 44.42
N ARG A 445 -9.93 8.75 44.66
CA ARG A 445 -10.11 7.46 45.34
C ARG A 445 -10.01 7.62 46.85
N LEU A 446 -11.00 7.08 47.55
CA LEU A 446 -11.11 7.06 49.01
C LEU A 446 -10.69 5.69 49.57
N GLU A 447 -11.02 4.61 48.85
CA GLU A 447 -10.57 3.24 49.13
C GLU A 447 -10.26 2.54 47.81
N ASP A 448 -9.11 1.84 47.71
CA ASP A 448 -8.78 1.02 46.53
C ASP A 448 -8.07 -0.27 46.96
N ASP A 449 -8.54 -1.40 46.45
CA ASP A 449 -7.98 -2.73 46.76
C ASP A 449 -6.74 -3.07 45.91
N TYR A 450 -6.40 -2.23 44.92
CA TYR A 450 -5.41 -2.55 43.87
C TYR A 450 -4.24 -1.56 43.81
N GLY A 451 -4.03 -0.75 44.86
CA GLY A 451 -2.86 0.10 45.02
C GLY A 451 -2.78 1.28 44.04
N ARG A 452 -3.91 1.71 43.48
CA ARG A 452 -4.01 2.93 42.64
C ARG A 452 -4.40 4.08 43.56
N SER A 453 -3.40 4.80 44.07
CA SER A 453 -3.60 6.04 44.83
C SER A 453 -3.82 7.22 43.88
#